data_AF-A0AAN1QMK3-F1
#
_entry.id   AF-A0AAN1QMK3-F1
#
_cell.length_a   1.000
_cell.length_b   1.000
_cell.length_c   1.000
_cell.angle_alpha   90.00
_cell.angle_beta   90.00
_cell.angle_gamma   90.00
#
_symmetry.space_group_name_H-M   'P 1'
#
loop_
_entity.id
_entity.type
_entity.pdbx_description
1 polymer ?
#
loop_
_entity_poly.entity_id
_entity_poly.type
_entity_poly.pdbx_seq_one_letter_code
_entity_poly.pdbx_strand_id
1 'polypeptide(L)'
;MDVLVVGATGTLGRQIARRALDEGHRVRCLVRSPKRGNFLREWGCDLVRGDLTQPETLSFALEGIEAVIDAATTRSTDSLSCYDVDWQGKVNLIQAAANAGVQRFIFCSIIDAEKHRDVPLMDIKYCVEEFLKQSGLNYTILRLAGFMQGLIAEFAIPVLEGRTTFVTQDSDPIAYLSTLDIARFAVAALTTPATEKQTLPVVGPKAWNGLEIIQLCERISGKETKIARLPLATVRLMKRFFRFFQWGWNIADRLAFSEVMASGRPFTADMAATYAAFGIDPAEITDLESYLNDYFSVMLRRLKELEFDQKKNKKKKLPF
;
A
#
# COMPACT_ATOMS: atom_id res chain seq x y z
N MET A 1 -7.45 15.48 16.82
CA MET A 1 -7.30 16.32 15.63
C MET A 1 -8.39 16.00 14.62
N ASP A 2 -8.76 16.98 13.80
CA ASP A 2 -9.55 16.79 12.57
C ASP A 2 -8.61 16.43 11.41
N VAL A 3 -8.70 15.16 10.96
CA VAL A 3 -7.75 14.55 10.01
C VAL A 3 -8.44 14.23 8.69
N LEU A 4 -7.89 14.71 7.59
CA LEU A 4 -8.27 14.30 6.24
C LEU A 4 -7.41 13.12 5.77
N VAL A 5 -8.04 11.98 5.50
CA VAL A 5 -7.39 10.82 4.89
C VAL A 5 -7.69 10.79 3.40
N VAL A 6 -6.65 10.96 2.59
CA VAL A 6 -6.70 10.87 1.13
C VAL A 6 -6.29 9.45 0.71
N GLY A 7 -7.13 8.79 -0.09
CA GLY A 7 -6.93 7.38 -0.44
C GLY A 7 -7.53 6.38 0.55
N ALA A 8 -8.48 6.80 1.40
CA ALA A 8 -9.11 5.99 2.44
C ALA A 8 -9.81 4.69 1.95
N THR A 9 -10.18 4.60 0.66
CA THR A 9 -10.75 3.37 0.08
C THR A 9 -9.67 2.35 -0.36
N GLY A 10 -8.40 2.74 -0.28
CA GLY A 10 -7.21 1.93 -0.55
C GLY A 10 -6.94 0.82 0.46
N THR A 11 -5.95 -0.01 0.16
CA THR A 11 -5.47 -1.08 1.07
C THR A 11 -4.85 -0.49 2.34
N LEU A 12 -4.00 0.54 2.18
CA LEU A 12 -3.38 1.25 3.30
C LEU A 12 -4.34 2.29 3.91
N GLY A 13 -4.93 3.16 3.09
CA GLY A 13 -5.75 4.27 3.57
C GLY A 13 -6.93 3.86 4.46
N ARG A 14 -7.53 2.68 4.26
CA ARG A 14 -8.60 2.19 5.14
C ARG A 14 -8.10 1.85 6.54
N GLN A 15 -6.87 1.33 6.65
CA GLN A 15 -6.26 1.01 7.94
C GLN A 15 -5.87 2.29 8.67
N ILE A 16 -5.37 3.29 7.93
CA ILE A 16 -5.10 4.63 8.47
C ILE A 16 -6.39 5.25 9.03
N ALA A 17 -7.48 5.27 8.24
CA ALA A 17 -8.75 5.83 8.68
C ALA A 17 -9.29 5.11 9.92
N ARG A 18 -9.26 3.77 9.93
CA ARG A 18 -9.70 2.97 11.07
C ARG A 18 -8.86 3.25 12.32
N ARG A 19 -7.54 3.24 12.18
CA ARG A 19 -6.61 3.49 13.28
C ARG A 19 -6.76 4.89 13.85
N ALA A 20 -6.90 5.91 12.99
CA ALA A 20 -7.11 7.28 13.42
C ALA A 20 -8.42 7.45 14.21
N LEU A 21 -9.49 6.76 13.82
CA LEU A 21 -10.73 6.72 14.60
C LEU A 21 -10.53 6.03 15.96
N ASP A 22 -9.86 4.87 15.98
CA ASP A 22 -9.59 4.11 17.20
C ASP A 22 -8.72 4.91 18.20
N GLU A 23 -7.87 5.83 17.71
CA GLU A 23 -7.07 6.77 18.52
C GLU A 23 -7.83 8.08 18.85
N GLY A 24 -9.12 8.18 18.53
CA GLY A 24 -9.98 9.29 18.92
C GLY A 24 -9.91 10.54 18.04
N HIS A 25 -9.29 10.45 16.86
CA HIS A 25 -9.31 11.54 15.88
C HIS A 25 -10.67 11.64 15.18
N ARG A 26 -11.05 12.85 14.77
CA ARG A 26 -12.18 13.06 13.85
C ARG A 26 -11.67 12.85 12.44
N VAL A 27 -12.21 11.86 11.74
CA VAL A 27 -11.66 11.43 10.44
C VAL A 27 -12.60 11.80 9.32
N ARG A 28 -12.14 12.66 8.43
CA ARG A 28 -12.76 12.94 7.13
C ARG A 28 -12.02 12.18 6.03
N CYS A 29 -12.76 11.55 5.13
CA CYS A 29 -12.20 10.78 4.03
C CYS A 29 -12.56 11.43 2.69
N LEU A 30 -11.55 11.78 1.89
CA LEU A 30 -11.75 12.23 0.52
C LEU A 30 -12.06 11.02 -0.38
N VAL A 31 -13.24 11.01 -1.00
CA VAL A 31 -13.69 9.91 -1.86
C VAL A 31 -14.21 10.40 -3.21
N ARG A 32 -13.76 9.77 -4.31
CA ARG A 32 -14.30 10.05 -5.65
C ARG A 32 -15.78 9.63 -5.78
N SER A 33 -16.15 8.54 -5.12
CA SER A 33 -17.51 7.99 -5.11
C SER A 33 -17.94 7.70 -3.66
N PRO A 34 -18.87 8.50 -3.09
CA PRO A 34 -19.39 8.27 -1.75
C PRO A 34 -19.97 6.87 -1.56
N LYS A 35 -20.67 6.34 -2.57
CA LYS A 35 -21.23 4.98 -2.56
C LYS A 35 -20.17 3.90 -2.30
N ARG A 36 -18.98 4.02 -2.91
CA ARG A 36 -17.86 3.09 -2.69
C ARG A 36 -17.22 3.26 -1.30
N GLY A 37 -17.40 4.43 -0.68
CA GLY A 37 -16.88 4.76 0.64
C GLY A 37 -17.85 4.49 1.79
N ASN A 38 -19.06 4.00 1.55
CA ASN A 38 -20.10 3.86 2.60
C ASN A 38 -19.63 3.10 3.85
N PHE A 39 -18.79 2.06 3.70
CA PHE A 39 -18.25 1.31 4.83
C PHE A 39 -17.41 2.19 5.79
N LEU A 40 -16.76 3.25 5.29
CA LEU A 40 -16.01 4.20 6.13
C LEU A 40 -16.98 5.04 6.98
N ARG A 41 -18.15 5.38 6.43
CA ARG A 41 -19.20 6.07 7.18
C ARG A 41 -19.78 5.19 8.27
N GLU A 42 -19.95 3.91 8.00
CA GLU A 42 -20.37 2.91 9.00
C GLU A 42 -19.35 2.76 10.15
N TRP A 43 -18.07 3.04 9.89
CA TRP A 43 -17.04 3.08 10.94
C TRP A 43 -17.02 4.39 11.74
N GLY A 44 -17.72 5.43 11.27
CA GLY A 44 -17.76 6.75 11.90
C GLY A 44 -16.93 7.83 11.20
N CYS A 45 -16.42 7.60 9.98
CA CYS A 45 -15.77 8.65 9.20
C CYS A 45 -16.78 9.58 8.52
N ASP A 46 -16.44 10.87 8.44
CA ASP A 46 -17.07 11.80 7.53
C ASP A 46 -16.60 11.53 6.09
N LEU A 47 -17.52 11.57 5.13
CA LEU A 47 -17.18 11.41 3.71
C LEU A 47 -17.36 12.73 2.98
N VAL A 48 -16.30 13.19 2.33
CA VAL A 48 -16.35 14.33 1.43
C VAL A 48 -16.05 13.87 0.01
N ARG A 49 -16.88 14.30 -0.94
CA ARG A 49 -16.64 14.01 -2.35
C ARG A 49 -15.57 14.96 -2.87
N GLY A 50 -14.56 14.41 -3.54
CA GLY A 50 -13.60 15.20 -4.29
C GLY A 50 -12.66 14.34 -5.13
N ASP A 51 -11.91 15.00 -6.00
CA ASP A 51 -10.98 14.40 -6.94
C ASP A 51 -9.67 15.21 -6.93
N LEU A 52 -8.55 14.53 -6.76
CA LEU A 52 -7.23 15.17 -6.73
C LEU A 52 -6.91 15.87 -8.05
N THR A 53 -7.46 15.39 -9.16
CA THR A 53 -7.28 16.00 -10.49
C THR A 53 -8.13 17.26 -10.70
N GLN A 54 -9.08 17.54 -9.80
CA GLN A 54 -9.99 18.70 -9.85
C GLN A 54 -9.78 19.57 -8.60
N PRO A 55 -8.82 20.51 -8.62
CA PRO A 55 -8.40 21.28 -7.45
C PRO A 55 -9.55 22.03 -6.77
N GLU A 56 -10.55 22.47 -7.52
CA GLU A 56 -11.77 23.13 -7.03
C GLU A 56 -12.59 22.26 -6.07
N THR A 57 -12.40 20.94 -6.09
CA THR A 57 -13.09 20.00 -5.20
C THR A 57 -12.37 19.79 -3.87
N LEU A 58 -11.14 20.29 -3.71
CA LEU A 58 -10.30 20.03 -2.52
C LEU A 58 -10.55 21.02 -1.39
N SER A 59 -10.98 22.25 -1.68
CA SER A 59 -11.22 23.29 -0.68
C SER A 59 -12.22 22.85 0.40
N PHE A 60 -13.36 22.31 -0.01
CA PHE A 60 -14.39 21.78 0.90
C PHE A 60 -13.90 20.61 1.75
N ALA A 61 -12.97 19.80 1.22
CA ALA A 61 -12.42 18.68 1.97
C ALA A 61 -11.52 19.15 3.11
N LEU A 62 -10.81 20.27 2.92
CA LEU A 62 -9.82 20.82 3.83
C LEU A 62 -10.39 21.82 4.85
N GLU A 63 -11.67 22.21 4.72
CA GLU A 63 -12.30 23.13 5.66
C GLU A 63 -12.32 22.54 7.09
N GLY A 64 -11.67 23.26 8.02
CA GLY A 64 -11.54 22.85 9.42
C GLY A 64 -10.58 21.68 9.67
N ILE A 65 -9.80 21.27 8.68
CA ILE A 65 -8.84 20.16 8.81
C ILE A 65 -7.51 20.66 9.39
N GLU A 66 -7.04 19.99 10.42
CA GLU A 66 -5.75 20.28 11.07
C GLU A 66 -4.61 19.47 10.45
N ALA A 67 -4.90 18.25 9.97
CA ALA A 67 -3.88 17.35 9.43
C ALA A 67 -4.36 16.59 8.19
N VAL A 68 -3.44 16.32 7.27
CA VAL A 68 -3.68 15.49 6.07
C VAL A 68 -2.79 14.26 6.14
N ILE A 69 -3.37 13.07 5.92
CA ILE A 69 -2.62 11.85 5.64
C ILE A 69 -2.92 11.42 4.20
N ASP A 70 -1.91 11.47 3.36
CA ASP A 70 -2.00 11.10 1.96
C ASP A 70 -1.42 9.70 1.68
N ALA A 71 -2.32 8.76 1.42
CA ALA A 71 -2.03 7.40 1.00
C ALA A 71 -2.65 7.07 -0.38
N ALA A 72 -3.05 8.09 -1.16
CA ALA A 72 -3.58 7.88 -2.49
C ALA A 72 -2.47 7.57 -3.50
N THR A 73 -2.77 6.66 -4.42
CA THR A 73 -1.92 6.32 -5.57
C THR A 73 -2.79 5.74 -6.67
N THR A 74 -2.36 5.86 -7.92
CA THR A 74 -3.08 5.32 -9.08
C THR A 74 -3.10 3.80 -9.05
N ARG A 75 -4.25 3.19 -9.37
CA ARG A 75 -4.37 1.74 -9.59
C ARG A 75 -4.27 1.42 -11.07
N SER A 76 -3.84 0.22 -11.42
CA SER A 76 -3.79 -0.23 -12.82
C SER A 76 -5.15 -0.24 -13.53
N THR A 77 -6.23 -0.32 -12.76
CA THR A 77 -7.61 -0.28 -13.25
C THR A 77 -8.16 1.15 -13.39
N ASP A 78 -7.43 2.16 -12.93
CA ASP A 78 -7.84 3.55 -13.13
C ASP A 78 -7.62 3.94 -14.60
N SER A 79 -8.54 4.74 -15.14
CA SER A 79 -8.48 5.26 -16.52
C SER A 79 -7.51 6.44 -16.66
N LEU A 80 -7.10 7.03 -15.54
CA LEU A 80 -6.18 8.16 -15.47
C LEU A 80 -4.73 7.66 -15.41
N SER A 81 -3.80 8.45 -15.92
CA SER A 81 -2.38 8.09 -15.84
C SER A 81 -1.83 8.34 -14.44
N CYS A 82 -0.68 7.73 -14.14
CA CYS A 82 0.05 8.03 -12.91
C CYS A 82 0.44 9.51 -12.81
N TYR A 83 0.71 10.19 -13.93
CA TYR A 83 1.01 11.62 -13.92
C TYR A 83 -0.17 12.46 -13.42
N ASP A 84 -1.39 12.14 -13.84
CA ASP A 84 -2.57 12.94 -13.48
C ASP A 84 -2.86 12.87 -11.97
N VAL A 85 -2.79 11.68 -11.38
CA VAL A 85 -3.18 11.47 -9.98
C VAL A 85 -1.98 11.57 -9.02
N ASP A 86 -0.85 10.95 -9.36
CA ASP A 86 0.33 10.89 -8.49
C ASP A 86 1.25 12.11 -8.63
N TRP A 87 1.21 12.86 -9.74
CA TRP A 87 1.90 14.15 -9.83
C TRP A 87 0.94 15.32 -9.66
N GLN A 88 0.11 15.60 -10.68
CA GLN A 88 -0.76 16.78 -10.66
C GLN A 88 -1.71 16.78 -9.46
N GLY A 89 -2.29 15.62 -9.16
CA GLY A 89 -3.16 15.46 -7.99
C GLY A 89 -2.48 15.72 -6.65
N LYS A 90 -1.18 15.38 -6.51
CA LYS A 90 -0.40 15.66 -5.31
C LYS A 90 -0.04 17.13 -5.19
N VAL A 91 0.39 17.74 -6.30
CA VAL A 91 0.64 19.19 -6.36
C VAL A 91 -0.60 19.96 -5.91
N ASN A 92 -1.77 19.62 -6.46
CA ASN A 92 -3.05 20.23 -6.09
C ASN A 92 -3.35 20.08 -4.59
N LEU A 93 -3.18 18.87 -4.04
CA LEU A 93 -3.44 18.61 -2.62
C LEU A 93 -2.49 19.37 -1.70
N ILE A 94 -1.20 19.39 -2.02
CA ILE A 94 -0.17 20.07 -1.22
C ILE A 94 -0.42 21.58 -1.22
N GLN A 95 -0.69 22.17 -2.39
CA GLN A 95 -1.01 23.59 -2.50
C GLN A 95 -2.31 23.95 -1.77
N ALA A 96 -3.36 23.13 -1.92
CA ALA A 96 -4.62 23.35 -1.23
C ALA A 96 -4.46 23.23 0.30
N ALA A 97 -3.69 22.25 0.77
CA ALA A 97 -3.40 22.07 2.19
C ALA A 97 -2.60 23.24 2.77
N ALA A 98 -1.60 23.75 2.04
CA ALA A 98 -0.86 24.95 2.43
C ALA A 98 -1.77 26.18 2.52
N ASN A 99 -2.62 26.39 1.52
CA ASN A 99 -3.58 27.51 1.50
C ASN A 99 -4.63 27.41 2.61
N ALA A 100 -5.03 26.19 2.98
CA ALA A 100 -5.98 25.94 4.07
C ALA A 100 -5.35 26.05 5.48
N GLY A 101 -4.04 26.23 5.58
CA GLY A 101 -3.34 26.33 6.86
C GLY A 101 -3.24 24.99 7.61
N VAL A 102 -3.17 23.87 6.88
CA VAL A 102 -2.98 22.54 7.47
C VAL A 102 -1.69 22.52 8.30
N GLN A 103 -1.81 22.07 9.55
CA GLN A 103 -0.71 22.09 10.51
C GLN A 103 0.22 20.88 10.37
N ARG A 104 -0.28 19.75 9.83
CA ARG A 104 0.50 18.52 9.68
C ARG A 104 0.19 17.80 8.37
N PHE A 105 1.22 17.39 7.62
CA PHE A 105 1.04 16.69 6.35
C PHE A 105 1.86 15.39 6.28
N ILE A 106 1.21 14.23 6.30
CA ILE A 106 1.89 12.93 6.23
C ILE A 106 1.74 12.39 4.82
N PHE A 107 2.85 12.10 4.16
CA PHE A 107 2.88 11.55 2.81
C PHE A 107 3.47 10.14 2.78
N CYS A 108 2.72 9.19 2.23
CA CYS A 108 3.19 7.83 1.99
C CYS A 108 3.89 7.74 0.63
N SER A 109 5.22 7.68 0.66
CA SER A 109 6.10 7.56 -0.51
C SER A 109 6.69 6.14 -0.64
N ILE A 110 7.65 5.97 -1.53
CA ILE A 110 8.32 4.69 -1.83
C ILE A 110 9.81 4.83 -1.50
N ILE A 111 10.39 3.81 -0.88
CA ILE A 111 11.83 3.74 -0.62
C ILE A 111 12.63 3.76 -1.94
N ASP A 112 13.80 4.40 -1.91
CA ASP A 112 14.75 4.46 -3.02
C ASP A 112 14.19 5.08 -4.32
N ALA A 113 13.08 5.84 -4.23
CA ALA A 113 12.48 6.53 -5.37
C ALA A 113 13.49 7.41 -6.14
N GLU A 114 14.39 8.09 -5.43
CA GLU A 114 15.46 8.91 -6.02
C GLU A 114 16.49 8.12 -6.83
N LYS A 115 16.63 6.82 -6.59
CA LYS A 115 17.60 5.93 -7.27
C LYS A 115 17.04 5.31 -8.55
N HIS A 116 15.72 5.37 -8.75
CA HIS A 116 15.00 4.68 -9.83
C HIS A 116 14.14 5.64 -10.66
N ARG A 117 14.69 6.81 -10.99
CA ARG A 117 13.99 7.87 -11.75
C ARG A 117 13.65 7.50 -13.19
N ASP A 118 14.15 6.37 -13.69
CA ASP A 118 13.77 5.78 -14.97
C ASP A 118 12.38 5.12 -14.93
N VAL A 119 11.82 4.86 -13.74
CA VAL A 119 10.46 4.38 -13.56
C VAL A 119 9.51 5.54 -13.25
N PRO A 120 8.45 5.76 -14.07
CA PRO A 120 7.62 6.96 -13.95
C PRO A 120 7.05 7.22 -12.55
N LEU A 121 6.51 6.20 -11.88
CA LEU A 121 5.95 6.38 -10.55
C LEU A 121 7.04 6.66 -9.50
N MET A 122 8.23 6.07 -9.62
CA MET A 122 9.35 6.36 -8.70
C MET A 122 9.83 7.81 -8.86
N ASP A 123 10.02 8.26 -10.12
CA ASP A 123 10.38 9.65 -10.40
C ASP A 123 9.33 10.64 -9.87
N ILE A 124 8.05 10.35 -10.11
CA ILE A 124 6.93 11.16 -9.60
C ILE A 124 6.95 11.21 -8.07
N LYS A 125 7.07 10.07 -7.37
CA LYS A 125 7.11 10.04 -5.90
C LYS A 125 8.27 10.89 -5.37
N TYR A 126 9.46 10.76 -5.96
CA TYR A 126 10.60 11.60 -5.60
C TYR A 126 10.32 13.10 -5.85
N CYS A 127 9.77 13.46 -7.00
CA CYS A 127 9.41 14.85 -7.28
C CYS A 127 8.38 15.40 -6.29
N VAL A 128 7.40 14.59 -5.86
CA VAL A 128 6.41 14.99 -4.85
C VAL A 128 7.05 15.20 -3.49
N GLU A 129 8.01 14.35 -3.09
CA GLU A 129 8.78 14.56 -1.87
C GLU A 129 9.49 15.91 -1.89
N GLU A 130 10.19 16.24 -2.99
CA GLU A 130 10.89 17.52 -3.13
C GLU A 130 9.93 18.72 -3.16
N PHE A 131 8.79 18.59 -3.84
CA PHE A 131 7.76 19.63 -3.85
C PHE A 131 7.16 19.86 -2.46
N LEU A 132 6.86 18.79 -1.72
CA LEU A 132 6.35 18.87 -0.36
C LEU A 132 7.37 19.53 0.59
N LYS A 133 8.66 19.21 0.44
CA LYS A 133 9.74 19.85 1.22
C LYS A 133 9.79 21.37 1.02
N GLN A 134 9.51 21.81 -0.20
CA GLN A 134 9.52 23.24 -0.59
C GLN A 134 8.20 23.97 -0.26
N SER A 135 7.12 23.24 0.06
CA SER A 135 5.79 23.82 0.28
C SER A 135 5.65 24.67 1.56
N GLY A 136 6.59 24.56 2.50
CA GLY A 136 6.51 25.20 3.81
C GLY A 136 5.64 24.47 4.86
N LEU A 137 4.90 23.42 4.45
CA LEU A 137 4.12 22.59 5.36
C LEU A 137 5.01 21.84 6.37
N ASN A 138 4.49 21.60 7.57
CA ASN A 138 5.11 20.69 8.53
C ASN A 138 4.82 19.23 8.15
N TYR A 139 5.67 18.67 7.31
CA TYR A 139 5.46 17.35 6.72
C TYR A 139 6.12 16.21 7.50
N THR A 140 5.67 14.98 7.23
CA THR A 140 6.43 13.72 7.45
C THR A 140 6.30 12.89 6.19
N ILE A 141 7.44 12.47 5.62
CA ILE A 141 7.45 11.55 4.48
C ILE A 141 7.78 10.15 5.02
N LEU A 142 6.87 9.20 4.81
CA LEU A 142 7.06 7.80 5.16
C LEU A 142 7.40 7.03 3.88
N ARG A 143 8.64 6.57 3.76
CA ARG A 143 9.12 5.80 2.60
C ARG A 143 8.89 4.31 2.81
N LEU A 144 7.95 3.76 2.04
CA LEU A 144 7.48 2.38 2.19
C LEU A 144 8.19 1.45 1.18
N ALA A 145 8.36 0.18 1.51
CA ALA A 145 8.91 -0.83 0.59
C ALA A 145 7.81 -1.62 -0.13
N GLY A 146 7.07 -2.46 0.60
CA GLY A 146 6.00 -3.29 0.05
C GLY A 146 4.99 -3.73 1.12
N PHE A 147 3.78 -4.07 0.69
CA PHE A 147 2.71 -4.48 1.62
C PHE A 147 2.55 -5.99 1.67
N MET A 148 2.50 -6.56 2.87
CA MET A 148 2.25 -7.99 3.07
C MET A 148 0.91 -8.44 2.46
N GLN A 149 -0.08 -7.55 2.45
CA GLN A 149 -1.42 -7.76 1.88
C GLN A 149 -1.37 -8.11 0.38
N GLY A 150 -0.37 -7.61 -0.35
CA GLY A 150 -0.18 -7.94 -1.78
C GLY A 150 0.25 -9.39 -1.99
N LEU A 151 1.07 -9.92 -1.08
CA LEU A 151 1.60 -11.28 -1.14
C LEU A 151 0.52 -12.35 -1.06
N ILE A 152 -0.63 -12.02 -0.48
CA ILE A 152 -1.76 -12.94 -0.39
C ILE A 152 -2.27 -13.32 -1.79
N ALA A 153 -2.53 -12.32 -2.64
CA ALA A 153 -3.03 -12.56 -3.98
C ALA A 153 -1.93 -13.09 -4.92
N GLU A 154 -0.69 -12.67 -4.69
CA GLU A 154 0.46 -13.03 -5.54
C GLU A 154 0.99 -14.45 -5.27
N PHE A 155 1.05 -14.87 -4.00
CA PHE A 155 1.66 -16.14 -3.61
C PHE A 155 0.73 -17.04 -2.80
N ALA A 156 0.11 -16.54 -1.72
CA ALA A 156 -0.60 -17.39 -0.77
C ALA A 156 -1.81 -18.10 -1.42
N ILE A 157 -2.65 -17.38 -2.18
CA ILE A 157 -3.81 -17.95 -2.87
C ILE A 157 -3.39 -18.96 -3.96
N PRO A 158 -2.48 -18.64 -4.90
CA PRO A 158 -1.99 -19.62 -5.86
C PRO A 158 -1.42 -20.90 -5.24
N VAL A 159 -0.64 -20.78 -4.16
CA VAL A 159 -0.11 -21.95 -3.42
C VAL A 159 -1.25 -22.77 -2.82
N LEU A 160 -2.23 -22.12 -2.18
CA LEU A 160 -3.41 -22.79 -1.64
C LEU A 160 -4.22 -23.54 -2.70
N GLU A 161 -4.29 -23.00 -3.91
CA GLU A 161 -5.04 -23.58 -5.03
C GLU A 161 -4.21 -24.58 -5.87
N GLY A 162 -2.92 -24.75 -5.58
CA GLY A 162 -2.01 -25.58 -6.38
C GLY A 162 -1.78 -25.05 -7.79
N ARG A 163 -1.98 -23.73 -8.01
CA ARG A 163 -1.73 -23.06 -9.29
C ARG A 163 -0.25 -22.71 -9.42
N THR A 164 0.26 -22.74 -10.64
CA THR A 164 1.64 -22.31 -10.94
C THR A 164 1.86 -20.88 -10.48
N THR A 165 2.90 -20.68 -9.67
CA THR A 165 3.36 -19.36 -9.22
C THR A 165 4.47 -18.87 -10.13
N PHE A 166 4.42 -17.59 -10.50
CA PHE A 166 5.45 -16.96 -11.33
C PHE A 166 6.37 -16.13 -10.45
N VAL A 167 7.68 -16.30 -10.64
CA VAL A 167 8.69 -15.48 -9.95
C VAL A 167 9.64 -14.93 -11.00
N THR A 168 9.92 -13.64 -10.91
CA THR A 168 10.97 -13.01 -11.71
C THR A 168 12.32 -13.54 -11.25
N GLN A 169 13.11 -14.07 -12.17
CA GLN A 169 14.46 -14.52 -11.86
C GLN A 169 15.31 -13.34 -11.40
N ASP A 170 16.17 -13.56 -10.40
CA ASP A 170 17.06 -12.54 -9.82
C ASP A 170 16.33 -11.33 -9.23
N SER A 171 15.11 -11.55 -8.70
CA SER A 171 14.37 -10.51 -7.98
C SER A 171 15.06 -10.15 -6.66
N ASP A 172 15.24 -8.86 -6.43
CA ASP A 172 15.74 -8.28 -5.20
C ASP A 172 14.82 -8.57 -4.00
N PRO A 173 15.38 -8.86 -2.82
CA PRO A 173 14.61 -9.02 -1.59
C PRO A 173 13.90 -7.72 -1.17
N ILE A 174 12.70 -7.83 -0.61
CA ILE A 174 11.86 -6.69 -0.22
C ILE A 174 11.45 -6.81 1.24
N ALA A 175 11.64 -5.75 2.01
CA ALA A 175 11.23 -5.67 3.41
C ALA A 175 9.74 -5.31 3.52
N TYR A 176 8.87 -6.29 3.26
CA TYR A 176 7.41 -6.12 3.34
C TYR A 176 6.95 -5.81 4.77
N LEU A 177 5.97 -4.91 4.89
CA LEU A 177 5.36 -4.54 6.17
C LEU A 177 3.83 -4.61 6.08
N SER A 178 3.18 -4.95 7.18
CA SER A 178 1.72 -4.98 7.27
C SER A 178 1.15 -3.56 7.14
N THR A 179 0.08 -3.37 6.36
CA THR A 179 -0.59 -2.07 6.31
C THR A 179 -1.18 -1.61 7.65
N LEU A 180 -1.39 -2.52 8.62
CA LEU A 180 -1.77 -2.15 9.99
C LEU A 180 -0.62 -1.46 10.73
N ASP A 181 0.60 -1.98 10.60
CA ASP A 181 1.80 -1.36 11.18
C ASP A 181 2.13 -0.04 10.50
N ILE A 182 2.03 0.03 9.17
CA ILE A 182 2.21 1.29 8.44
C ILE A 182 1.18 2.33 8.89
N ALA A 183 -0.08 1.92 9.10
CA ALA A 183 -1.10 2.81 9.63
C ALA A 183 -0.77 3.31 11.05
N ARG A 184 -0.19 2.47 11.91
CA ARG A 184 0.32 2.87 13.23
C ARG A 184 1.36 3.99 13.09
N PHE A 185 2.36 3.86 12.21
CA PHE A 185 3.33 4.93 11.96
C PHE A 185 2.69 6.21 11.39
N ALA A 186 1.79 6.09 10.41
CA ALA A 186 1.14 7.23 9.77
C ALA A 186 0.28 8.04 10.74
N VAL A 187 -0.46 7.38 11.63
CA VAL A 187 -1.29 8.04 12.64
C VAL A 187 -0.43 8.61 13.77
N ALA A 188 0.57 7.86 14.27
CA ALA A 188 1.48 8.37 15.29
C ALA A 188 2.25 9.62 14.83
N ALA A 189 2.55 9.75 13.54
CA ALA A 189 3.24 10.91 12.98
C ALA A 189 2.43 12.22 13.11
N LEU A 190 1.11 12.14 13.33
CA LEU A 190 0.25 13.29 13.58
C LEU A 190 0.67 14.06 14.83
N THR A 191 1.09 13.34 15.87
CA THR A 191 1.33 13.88 17.22
C THR A 191 2.78 13.75 17.68
N THR A 192 3.67 13.22 16.85
CA THR A 192 5.08 12.97 17.20
C THR A 192 6.00 14.09 16.69
N PRO A 193 6.51 14.99 17.55
CA PRO A 193 7.32 16.14 17.11
C PRO A 193 8.66 15.75 16.48
N ALA A 194 9.25 14.63 16.90
CA ALA A 194 10.50 14.12 16.33
C ALA A 194 10.40 13.77 14.84
N THR A 195 9.18 13.66 14.29
CA THR A 195 8.94 13.33 12.88
C THR A 195 8.68 14.58 12.02
N GLU A 196 8.72 15.78 12.60
CA GLU A 196 8.49 17.03 11.87
C GLU A 196 9.60 17.33 10.87
N LYS A 197 9.19 17.60 9.62
CA LYS A 197 10.08 17.82 8.47
C LYS A 197 11.10 16.69 8.26
N GLN A 198 10.72 15.47 8.64
CA GLN A 198 11.55 14.28 8.46
C GLN A 198 11.09 13.44 7.28
N THR A 199 12.05 12.71 6.71
CA THR A 199 11.80 11.61 5.77
C THR A 199 12.31 10.34 6.42
N LEU A 200 11.40 9.41 6.71
CA LEU A 200 11.68 8.22 7.51
C LEU A 200 11.36 6.96 6.70
N PRO A 201 12.25 5.95 6.68
CA PRO A 201 11.89 4.65 6.16
C PRO A 201 10.85 4.01 7.08
N VAL A 202 9.90 3.28 6.48
CA VAL A 202 8.93 2.43 7.19
C VAL A 202 8.85 1.10 6.44
N VAL A 203 9.74 0.19 6.83
CA VAL A 203 9.96 -1.10 6.16
C VAL A 203 9.89 -2.26 7.14
N GLY A 204 9.69 -3.47 6.62
CA GLY A 204 9.65 -4.69 7.42
C GLY A 204 11.00 -5.03 8.08
N PRO A 205 10.99 -5.83 9.15
CA PRO A 205 12.21 -6.21 9.87
C PRO A 205 13.15 -7.12 9.08
N LYS A 206 12.62 -7.83 8.06
CA LYS A 206 13.36 -8.75 7.21
C LYS A 206 12.96 -8.56 5.75
N ALA A 207 13.95 -8.55 4.86
CA ALA A 207 13.72 -8.58 3.42
C ALA A 207 13.51 -10.02 2.92
N TRP A 208 12.54 -10.20 2.04
CA TRP A 208 12.14 -11.52 1.51
C TRP A 208 12.18 -11.51 -0.01
N ASN A 209 12.67 -12.59 -0.60
CA ASN A 209 12.53 -12.82 -2.04
C ASN A 209 11.27 -13.67 -2.35
N GLY A 210 10.81 -13.65 -3.61
CA GLY A 210 9.59 -14.37 -4.00
C GLY A 210 9.66 -15.89 -3.76
N LEU A 211 10.84 -16.50 -3.93
CA LEU A 211 11.02 -17.94 -3.69
C LEU A 211 10.90 -18.29 -2.21
N GLU A 212 11.49 -17.50 -1.31
CA GLU A 212 11.38 -17.67 0.14
C GLU A 212 9.92 -17.54 0.60
N ILE A 213 9.17 -16.61 0.00
CA ILE A 213 7.75 -16.41 0.30
C ILE A 213 6.93 -17.62 -0.15
N ILE A 214 7.20 -18.18 -1.34
CA ILE A 214 6.55 -19.40 -1.82
C ILE A 214 6.87 -20.56 -0.88
N GLN A 215 8.13 -20.79 -0.56
CA GLN A 215 8.55 -21.87 0.35
C GLN A 215 7.91 -21.72 1.75
N LEU A 216 7.77 -20.49 2.23
CA LEU A 216 7.06 -20.21 3.47
C LEU A 216 5.57 -20.56 3.37
N CYS A 217 4.91 -20.17 2.27
CA CYS A 217 3.52 -20.55 2.01
C CYS A 217 3.34 -22.07 1.90
N GLU A 218 4.24 -22.78 1.22
CA GLU A 218 4.21 -24.24 1.09
C GLU A 218 4.36 -24.91 2.46
N ARG A 219 5.30 -24.44 3.28
CA ARG A 219 5.52 -24.94 4.64
C ARG A 219 4.30 -24.76 5.54
N ILE A 220 3.68 -23.57 5.52
CA ILE A 220 2.52 -23.26 6.37
C ILE A 220 1.27 -24.01 5.89
N SER A 221 1.07 -24.10 4.57
CA SER A 221 -0.14 -24.70 3.99
C SER A 221 -0.09 -26.22 3.86
N GLY A 222 1.10 -26.81 3.85
CA GLY A 222 1.32 -28.21 3.51
C GLY A 222 1.05 -28.56 2.05
N LYS A 223 0.98 -27.56 1.15
CA LYS A 223 0.75 -27.75 -0.29
C LYS A 223 1.96 -27.31 -1.09
N GLU A 224 2.28 -28.05 -2.14
CA GLU A 224 3.35 -27.69 -3.07
C GLU A 224 2.78 -26.99 -4.31
N THR A 225 3.57 -26.10 -4.91
CA THR A 225 3.25 -25.44 -6.17
C THR A 225 4.36 -25.60 -7.20
N LYS A 226 3.99 -25.56 -8.48
CA LYS A 226 4.96 -25.44 -9.57
C LYS A 226 5.42 -23.99 -9.66
N ILE A 227 6.74 -23.79 -9.59
CA ILE A 227 7.35 -22.46 -9.71
C ILE A 227 7.82 -22.26 -11.16
N ALA A 228 7.27 -21.26 -11.83
CA ALA A 228 7.72 -20.82 -13.15
C ALA A 228 8.61 -19.59 -13.00
N ARG A 229 9.86 -19.67 -13.47
CA ARG A 229 10.80 -18.55 -13.44
C ARG A 229 10.71 -17.75 -14.73
N LEU A 230 10.50 -16.45 -14.61
CA LEU A 230 10.47 -15.52 -15.74
C LEU A 230 11.80 -14.78 -15.83
N PRO A 231 12.58 -14.95 -16.92
CA PRO A 231 13.77 -14.14 -17.15
C PRO A 231 13.43 -12.66 -17.30
N LEU A 232 14.31 -11.77 -16.81
CA LEU A 232 14.14 -10.32 -16.94
C LEU A 232 14.04 -9.84 -18.39
N ALA A 233 14.70 -10.54 -19.33
CA ALA A 233 14.57 -10.27 -20.75
C ALA A 233 13.12 -10.39 -21.24
N THR A 234 12.37 -11.38 -20.75
CA THR A 234 10.95 -11.56 -21.09
C THR A 234 10.10 -10.41 -20.55
N VAL A 235 10.35 -10.01 -19.30
CA VAL A 235 9.68 -8.86 -18.67
C VAL A 235 9.93 -7.56 -19.46
N ARG A 236 11.18 -7.29 -19.84
CA ARG A 236 11.58 -6.12 -20.66
C ARG A 236 10.90 -6.14 -22.04
N LEU A 237 10.84 -7.30 -22.67
CA LEU A 237 10.18 -7.46 -23.97
C LEU A 237 8.68 -7.19 -23.87
N MET A 238 8.02 -7.76 -22.86
CA MET A 238 6.61 -7.50 -22.58
C MET A 238 6.37 -6.02 -22.30
N LYS A 239 7.22 -5.38 -21.49
CA LYS A 239 7.14 -3.93 -21.22
C LYS A 239 7.19 -3.13 -22.51
N ARG A 240 8.18 -3.40 -23.37
CA ARG A 240 8.34 -2.69 -24.65
C ARG A 240 7.13 -2.87 -25.56
N PHE A 241 6.58 -4.09 -25.61
CA PHE A 241 5.38 -4.40 -26.36
C PHE A 241 4.16 -3.62 -25.83
N PHE A 242 3.88 -3.68 -24.52
CA PHE A 242 2.74 -2.99 -23.92
C PHE A 242 2.87 -1.47 -23.94
N ARG A 243 4.09 -0.92 -23.84
CA ARG A 243 4.35 0.52 -23.94
C ARG A 243 3.97 1.07 -25.32
N PHE A 244 4.06 0.26 -26.37
CA PHE A 244 3.73 0.68 -27.73
C PHE A 244 2.24 1.00 -27.91
N PHE A 245 1.36 0.37 -27.13
CA PHE A 245 -0.08 0.58 -27.21
C PHE A 245 -0.57 1.44 -26.04
N GLN A 246 -1.34 2.48 -26.31
CA GLN A 246 -1.88 3.38 -25.26
C GLN A 246 -2.67 2.62 -24.18
N TRP A 247 -3.42 1.59 -24.55
CA TRP A 247 -4.15 0.73 -23.60
C TRP A 247 -3.22 -0.11 -22.70
N GLY A 248 -1.98 -0.36 -23.14
CA GLY A 248 -0.98 -1.16 -22.45
C GLY A 248 -0.07 -0.37 -21.50
N TRP A 249 -0.19 0.96 -21.45
CA TRP A 249 0.70 1.80 -20.64
C TRP A 249 0.69 1.45 -19.15
N ASN A 250 -0.48 1.23 -18.55
CA ASN A 250 -0.59 0.82 -17.13
C ASN A 250 0.06 -0.55 -16.85
N ILE A 251 0.03 -1.46 -17.83
CA ILE A 251 0.69 -2.77 -17.73
C ILE A 251 2.20 -2.59 -17.85
N ALA A 252 2.66 -1.79 -18.80
CA ALA A 252 4.07 -1.48 -19.00
C ALA A 252 4.68 -0.80 -17.77
N ASP A 253 3.96 0.11 -17.11
CA ASP A 253 4.43 0.76 -15.90
C ASP A 253 4.56 -0.21 -14.71
N ARG A 254 3.66 -1.21 -14.59
CA ARG A 254 3.83 -2.29 -13.60
C ARG A 254 5.01 -3.21 -13.92
N LEU A 255 5.22 -3.53 -15.20
CA LEU A 255 6.39 -4.30 -15.62
C LEU A 255 7.70 -3.52 -15.38
N ALA A 256 7.66 -2.19 -15.46
CA ALA A 256 8.78 -1.35 -15.07
C ALA A 256 9.09 -1.48 -13.56
N PHE A 257 8.08 -1.61 -12.70
CA PHE A 257 8.32 -1.94 -11.28
C PHE A 257 9.02 -3.28 -11.11
N SER A 258 8.66 -4.32 -11.86
CA SER A 258 9.36 -5.60 -11.75
C SER A 258 10.82 -5.56 -12.20
N GLU A 259 11.22 -4.58 -13.03
CA GLU A 259 12.62 -4.34 -13.36
C GLU A 259 13.37 -3.62 -12.22
N VAL A 260 12.69 -2.71 -11.53
CA VAL A 260 13.24 -2.05 -10.32
C VAL A 260 13.51 -3.07 -9.23
N MET A 261 12.61 -4.04 -9.06
CA MET A 261 12.80 -5.17 -8.14
C MET A 261 13.85 -6.18 -8.63
N ALA A 262 14.66 -5.87 -9.63
CA ALA A 262 15.74 -6.72 -10.13
C ALA A 262 16.99 -5.92 -10.47
N SER A 263 17.21 -4.85 -9.70
CA SER A 263 18.33 -3.93 -9.77
C SER A 263 19.60 -4.44 -9.09
N GLY A 264 19.52 -5.54 -8.35
CA GLY A 264 20.62 -6.16 -7.60
C GLY A 264 20.80 -5.59 -6.18
N ARG A 265 19.80 -4.87 -5.64
CA ARG A 265 19.83 -4.28 -4.29
C ARG A 265 18.52 -4.54 -3.53
N PRO A 266 18.59 -4.96 -2.26
CA PRO A 266 17.39 -5.21 -1.47
C PRO A 266 16.64 -3.91 -1.16
N PHE A 267 15.31 -3.94 -1.27
CA PHE A 267 14.41 -2.85 -0.88
C PHE A 267 14.18 -2.89 0.63
N THR A 268 15.16 -2.36 1.36
CA THR A 268 15.19 -2.31 2.82
C THR A 268 15.94 -1.08 3.30
N ALA A 269 15.80 -0.74 4.57
CA ALA A 269 16.49 0.36 5.24
C ALA A 269 16.64 0.05 6.74
N ASP A 270 17.60 0.71 7.37
CA ASP A 270 17.69 0.71 8.83
C ASP A 270 16.52 1.50 9.43
N MET A 271 15.82 0.86 10.37
CA MET A 271 14.65 1.38 11.05
C MET A 271 14.96 1.90 12.46
N ALA A 272 16.20 1.77 12.96
CA ALA A 272 16.53 2.12 14.34
C ALA A 272 16.14 3.57 14.70
N ALA A 273 16.47 4.53 13.83
CA ALA A 273 16.09 5.93 14.01
C ALA A 273 14.57 6.15 13.93
N THR A 274 13.89 5.44 13.03
CA THR A 274 12.42 5.49 12.92
C THR A 274 11.78 4.97 14.21
N TYR A 275 12.17 3.78 14.68
CA TYR A 275 11.63 3.21 15.92
C TYR A 275 11.85 4.12 17.13
N ALA A 276 13.04 4.70 17.26
CA ALA A 276 13.35 5.66 18.31
C ALA A 276 12.49 6.92 18.21
N ALA A 277 12.29 7.47 17.01
CA ALA A 277 11.48 8.67 16.80
C ALA A 277 10.01 8.46 17.18
N PHE A 278 9.46 7.28 16.91
CA PHE A 278 8.06 6.93 17.22
C PHE A 278 7.87 6.28 18.60
N GLY A 279 8.95 5.91 19.30
CA GLY A 279 8.87 5.16 20.56
C GLY A 279 8.23 3.77 20.39
N ILE A 280 8.39 3.14 19.22
CA ILE A 280 7.81 1.83 18.91
C ILE A 280 8.87 0.75 19.12
N ASP A 281 8.52 -0.30 19.88
CA ASP A 281 9.39 -1.46 20.04
C ASP A 281 9.40 -2.30 18.73
N PRO A 282 10.58 -2.59 18.14
CA PRO A 282 10.70 -3.47 16.99
C PRO A 282 10.04 -4.85 17.18
N ALA A 283 9.95 -5.35 18.41
CA ALA A 283 9.32 -6.64 18.71
C ALA A 283 7.79 -6.64 18.52
N GLU A 284 7.16 -5.46 18.52
CA GLU A 284 5.72 -5.30 18.26
C GLU A 284 5.40 -5.20 16.77
N ILE A 285 6.40 -5.21 15.89
CA ILE A 285 6.19 -5.14 14.45
C ILE A 285 5.82 -6.53 13.94
N THR A 286 4.72 -6.60 13.17
CA THR A 286 4.27 -7.88 12.62
C THR A 286 5.31 -8.42 11.65
N ASP A 287 5.84 -9.62 11.93
CA ASP A 287 6.70 -10.33 10.99
C ASP A 287 5.86 -11.07 9.93
N LEU A 288 6.47 -11.35 8.77
CA LEU A 288 5.76 -11.94 7.63
C LEU A 288 5.28 -13.37 7.92
N GLU A 289 6.03 -14.14 8.71
CA GLU A 289 5.69 -15.52 9.01
C GLU A 289 4.47 -15.59 9.92
N SER A 290 4.43 -14.78 10.99
CA SER A 290 3.24 -14.62 11.83
C SER A 290 2.04 -14.15 11.02
N TYR A 291 2.21 -13.14 10.16
CA TYR A 291 1.14 -12.64 9.30
C TYR A 291 0.54 -13.72 8.39
N LEU A 292 1.40 -14.51 7.72
CA LEU A 292 0.94 -15.59 6.85
C LEU A 292 0.31 -16.72 7.67
N ASN A 293 0.88 -17.11 8.82
CA ASN A 293 0.30 -18.12 9.69
C ASN A 293 -1.14 -17.76 10.10
N ASP A 294 -1.37 -16.52 10.52
CA ASP A 294 -2.71 -16.03 10.86
C ASP A 294 -3.65 -16.10 9.66
N TYR A 295 -3.20 -15.64 8.49
CA TYR A 295 -3.99 -15.72 7.25
C TYR A 295 -4.38 -17.16 6.89
N PHE A 296 -3.41 -18.07 6.87
CA PHE A 296 -3.62 -19.47 6.53
C PHE A 296 -4.50 -20.17 7.57
N SER A 297 -4.35 -19.88 8.87
CA SER A 297 -5.18 -20.48 9.92
C SER A 297 -6.66 -20.12 9.74
N VAL A 298 -6.96 -18.85 9.46
CA VAL A 298 -8.32 -18.36 9.20
C VAL A 298 -8.86 -18.99 7.92
N MET A 299 -8.07 -19.01 6.85
CA MET A 299 -8.50 -19.54 5.56
C MET A 299 -8.77 -21.05 5.60
N LEU A 300 -7.86 -21.84 6.18
CA LEU A 300 -8.02 -23.29 6.31
C LEU A 300 -9.20 -23.63 7.21
N ARG A 301 -9.46 -22.85 8.27
CA ARG A 301 -10.66 -23.00 9.11
C ARG A 301 -11.93 -22.75 8.29
N ARG A 302 -11.99 -21.67 7.53
CA ARG A 302 -13.12 -21.34 6.65
C ARG A 302 -13.37 -22.40 5.58
N LEU A 303 -12.31 -22.95 4.97
CA LEU A 303 -12.44 -24.03 3.99
C LEU A 303 -13.03 -25.30 4.62
N LYS A 304 -12.59 -25.68 5.83
CA LYS A 304 -13.17 -26.82 6.56
C LYS A 304 -14.66 -26.62 6.89
N GLU A 305 -15.04 -25.42 7.33
CA GLU A 305 -16.45 -25.06 7.58
C GLU A 305 -17.31 -25.22 6.31
N LEU A 306 -16.83 -24.69 5.17
CA LEU A 306 -17.54 -24.77 3.89
C LEU A 306 -17.67 -26.22 3.39
N GLU A 307 -16.62 -27.03 3.50
CA GLU A 307 -16.68 -28.45 3.13
C GLU A 307 -17.66 -29.23 4.01
N PHE A 308 -17.71 -28.92 5.31
CA PHE A 308 -18.67 -29.52 6.23
C PHE A 308 -20.12 -29.17 5.85
N ASP A 309 -20.39 -27.89 5.57
CA ASP A 309 -21.71 -27.42 5.15
C ASP A 309 -22.14 -28.03 3.80
N GLN A 310 -21.22 -28.16 2.84
CA GLN A 310 -21.49 -28.85 1.58
C GLN A 310 -21.84 -30.33 1.80
N LYS A 311 -21.09 -31.03 2.65
CA LYS A 311 -21.38 -32.45 2.98
C LYS A 311 -22.74 -32.59 3.68
N LYS A 312 -23.08 -31.69 4.61
CA LYS A 312 -24.38 -31.65 5.29
C LYS A 312 -25.53 -31.38 4.33
N ASN A 313 -25.37 -30.44 3.41
CA ASN A 313 -26.37 -30.12 2.40
C ASN A 313 -26.55 -31.23 1.35
N LYS A 314 -25.47 -31.94 0.97
CA LYS A 314 -25.57 -33.15 0.14
C LYS A 314 -26.33 -34.27 0.85
N LYS A 315 -26.08 -34.49 2.16
CA LYS A 315 -26.83 -35.48 2.96
C LYS A 315 -28.32 -35.16 3.10
N LYS A 316 -28.70 -33.88 3.16
CA LYS A 316 -30.11 -33.45 3.21
C LYS A 316 -30.85 -33.54 1.86
N LYS A 317 -30.13 -33.61 0.74
CA LYS A 317 -30.69 -33.64 -0.63
C LYS A 317 -30.83 -35.05 -1.22
N LEU A 318 -30.46 -36.10 -0.49
CA LEU A 318 -30.74 -37.47 -0.90
C LEU A 318 -32.23 -37.75 -0.63
N PRO A 319 -33.07 -37.94 -1.66
CA PRO A 319 -34.42 -38.44 -1.43
C PRO A 319 -34.29 -39.91 -0.99
N PHE A 320 -35.06 -40.29 0.03
CA PHE A 320 -35.38 -41.70 0.27
C PHE A 320 -36.21 -42.24 -0.90
#